data_AF-A0AA40SQ10-F1
#
_entry.id   AF-A0AA40SQ10-F1
#
_cell.length_a   1.000
_cell.length_b   1.000
_cell.length_c   1.000
_cell.angle_alpha   90.00
_cell.angle_beta   90.00
_cell.angle_gamma   90.00
#
_symmetry.space_group_name_H-M   'P 1'
#
loop_
_entity.id
_entity.type
_entity.pdbx_description
1 polymer ?
#
loop_
_entity_poly.entity_id
_entity_poly.type
_entity_poly.pdbx_seq_one_letter_code
_entity_poly.pdbx_strand_id
1 'polypeptide(L)' 'MDEYWVAVVWSLLPTVVVLGLFIFVLRGILRMDRTERRVYSKIEAEERAKRGMAPAGGSQNAD' A
#
# COMPACT_ATOMS: atom_id res chain seq x y z
N MET A 1 18.52 -39.12 -5.92
CA MET A 1 17.43 -38.18 -6.28
C MET A 1 17.40 -36.98 -5.34
N ASP A 2 17.71 -37.15 -4.06
CA ASP A 2 17.68 -36.07 -3.06
C ASP A 2 18.69 -34.95 -3.35
N GLU A 3 19.91 -35.28 -3.77
CA GLU A 3 20.94 -34.27 -4.10
C GLU A 3 20.54 -33.36 -5.28
N TYR A 4 19.84 -33.90 -6.28
CA TYR A 4 19.34 -33.13 -7.41
C TYR A 4 18.30 -32.09 -6.94
N TRP A 5 17.34 -32.52 -6.13
CA TRP A 5 16.32 -31.62 -5.58
C TRP A 5 16.92 -30.57 -4.64
N VAL A 6 17.92 -30.94 -3.85
CA VAL A 6 18.67 -30.00 -2.99
C VAL A 6 19.38 -28.94 -3.85
N ALA A 7 20.06 -29.33 -4.93
CA ALA A 7 20.72 -28.40 -5.85
C ALA A 7 19.73 -27.45 -6.53
N VAL A 8 18.57 -27.97 -6.97
CA VAL A 8 17.50 -27.16 -7.56
C VAL A 8 16.96 -26.12 -6.56
N VAL A 9 16.72 -26.51 -5.31
CA VAL A 9 16.26 -25.56 -4.28
C VAL A 9 17.31 -24.48 -4.01
N TRP A 10 18.57 -24.86 -3.82
CA TRP A 10 19.65 -23.89 -3.53
C TRP A 10 19.92 -22.93 -4.68
N SER A 11 19.78 -23.38 -5.93
CA SER A 11 19.96 -22.51 -7.12
C SER A 11 18.78 -21.55 -7.35
N LEU A 12 17.55 -21.94 -6.96
CA LEU A 12 16.36 -21.09 -7.08
C LEU A 12 16.20 -20.13 -5.89
N LEU A 13 16.73 -20.48 -4.72
CA LEU A 13 16.65 -19.65 -3.52
C LEU A 13 17.08 -18.18 -3.73
N PRO A 14 18.22 -17.87 -4.39
CA PRO A 14 18.63 -16.47 -4.60
C PRO A 14 17.63 -15.67 -5.45
N THR A 15 17.04 -16.27 -6.50
CA THR A 15 16.10 -15.55 -7.37
C THR A 15 14.78 -15.28 -6.65
N VAL A 16 14.29 -16.26 -5.88
CA VAL A 16 13.08 -16.11 -5.06
C VAL A 16 13.26 -15.03 -3.98
N VAL A 17 14.44 -14.98 -3.34
CA VAL A 17 14.76 -13.95 -2.35
C VAL A 17 14.76 -12.55 -2.99
N VAL A 18 15.41 -12.39 -4.14
CA VAL A 18 15.42 -11.10 -4.87
C VAL A 18 14.01 -10.69 -5.29
N LEU A 19 13.22 -11.63 -5.82
CA LEU A 19 11.83 -11.37 -6.21
C LEU A 19 10.97 -10.98 -4.99
N GLY A 20 11.12 -11.68 -3.87
CA GLY A 20 10.44 -11.38 -2.63
C GLY A 20 10.78 -10.00 -2.10
N LEU A 21 12.08 -9.64 -2.11
CA LEU A 21 12.54 -8.32 -1.71
C LEU A 21 12.00 -7.23 -2.66
N PHE A 22 12.03 -7.46 -3.97
CA PHE A 22 11.49 -6.53 -4.96
C PHE A 22 10.00 -6.26 -4.74
N ILE A 23 9.19 -7.30 -4.55
CA ILE A 23 7.76 -7.16 -4.25
C ILE A 23 7.54 -6.46 -2.91
N PHE A 24 8.36 -6.76 -1.90
CA PHE A 24 8.30 -6.11 -0.60
C PHE A 24 8.56 -4.61 -0.70
N VAL A 25 9.58 -4.19 -1.44
CA VAL A 25 9.91 -2.79 -1.70
C VAL A 25 8.79 -2.10 -2.48
N LEU A 26 8.32 -2.68 -3.58
CA LEU A 26 7.20 -2.13 -4.35
C LEU A 26 5.93 -1.96 -3.51
N ARG A 27 5.62 -2.96 -2.68
CA ARG A 27 4.49 -2.91 -1.75
C ARG A 27 4.68 -1.84 -0.68
N GLY A 28 5.91 -1.63 -0.21
CA GLY A 28 6.28 -0.58 0.72
C GLY A 28 6.01 0.81 0.16
N ILE A 29 6.52 1.08 -1.05
CA ILE A 29 6.33 2.36 -1.76
C ILE A 29 4.84 2.62 -2.01
N LEU A 30 4.12 1.65 -2.55
CA LEU A 30 2.69 1.81 -2.85
C LEU A 30 1.83 1.99 -1.59
N ARG A 31 2.24 1.40 -0.45
CA ARG A 31 1.55 1.57 0.83
C ARG A 31 1.83 2.94 1.46
N MET A 32 3.03 3.47 1.28
CA MET A 32 3.41 4.80 1.75
C MET A 32 2.59 5.88 1.02
N ASP A 33 2.52 5.84 -0.31
CA ASP A 33 1.72 6.78 -1.14
C ASP A 33 0.23 6.80 -0.73
N ARG A 34 -0.35 5.63 -0.43
CA ARG A 34 -1.74 5.53 0.06
C ARG A 34 -1.95 6.12 1.45
N THR A 35 -0.92 6.16 2.28
CA THR A 35 -1.01 6.70 3.65
C THR A 35 -0.99 8.22 3.63
N GLU A 36 -0.16 8.81 2.78
CA GLU A 36 -0.09 10.26 2.61
C GLU A 36 -1.44 10.83 2.15
N ARG A 37 -2.07 10.24 1.13
CA ARG A 37 -3.40 10.68 0.67
C ARG A 37 -4.49 10.60 1.73
N ARG A 38 -4.43 9.62 2.65
CA ARG A 38 -5.41 9.46 3.74
C ARG A 38 -5.19 10.44 4.89
N VAL A 39 -3.94 10.80 5.16
CA VAL A 39 -3.62 11.77 6.21
C VAL A 39 -4.02 13.18 5.76
N TYR A 40 -3.75 13.57 4.51
CA TYR A 40 -4.20 14.86 3.97
C TYR A 40 -5.73 15.00 3.97
N SER A 41 -6.47 13.97 3.53
CA SER A 41 -7.94 14.04 3.52
C SER A 41 -8.53 14.11 4.94
N LYS A 42 -7.89 13.44 5.91
CA LYS A 42 -8.30 13.51 7.31
C LYS A 42 -8.05 14.90 7.91
N ILE A 43 -6.89 15.49 7.63
CA ILE A 43 -6.55 16.85 8.11
C ILE A 43 -7.48 17.90 7.48
N GLU A 44 -7.76 17.80 6.19
CA GLU A 44 -8.66 18.74 5.51
C GLU A 44 -10.12 18.62 6.00
N ALA A 45 -10.57 17.42 6.38
CA ALA A 45 -11.86 17.20 7.02
C ALA A 45 -11.91 17.80 8.43
N GLU A 46 -10.84 17.65 9.21
CA GLU A 46 -10.72 18.26 10.55
C GLU A 46 -10.67 19.79 10.48
N GLU A 47 -9.97 20.36 9.48
CA GLU A 47 -9.95 21.81 9.27
C GLU A 47 -11.28 22.37 8.75
N ARG A 48 -12.01 21.65 7.89
CA ARG A 48 -13.37 22.04 7.48
C ARG A 48 -14.36 21.98 8.64
N ALA A 49 -14.28 20.95 9.48
CA ALA A 49 -15.12 20.83 10.66
C ALA A 49 -14.87 21.98 11.64
N LYS A 50 -13.61 22.36 11.85
CA LYS A 50 -13.24 23.55 12.65
C LYS A 50 -13.70 24.86 11.99
N ARG A 51 -13.74 24.92 10.67
CA ARG A 51 -14.22 26.09 9.89
C ARG A 51 -15.75 26.08 9.66
N GLY A 52 -16.50 25.12 10.20
CA GLY A 52 -17.96 25.04 10.04
C GLY A 52 -18.44 24.75 8.62
N MET A 53 -17.57 24.23 7.74
CA MET A 53 -17.92 23.93 6.36
C MET A 53 -18.57 22.55 6.26
N ALA A 54 -19.61 22.42 5.44
CA ALA A 54 -20.33 21.16 5.23
C ALA A 54 -19.38 20.03 4.80
N PRO A 55 -19.61 18.77 5.24
CA PRO A 55 -18.80 17.64 4.83
C PRO A 55 -18.83 17.49 3.31
N ALA A 56 -17.68 17.19 2.70
CA ALA A 56 -17.56 16.91 1.27
C ALA A 56 -18.26 15.57 0.93
N GLY A 57 -19.58 15.64 0.85
CA GLY A 57 -20.50 14.53 0.59
C GLY A 57 -21.97 14.96 0.46
N GLY A 58 -22.27 16.26 0.50
CA GLY A 58 -23.62 16.80 0.53
C GLY A 58 -24.33 16.95 -0.83
N SER A 59 -24.14 16.04 -1.79
CA SER A 59 -24.93 16.06 -3.04
C SER A 59 -25.03 14.70 -3.73
N GLN A 60 -25.32 13.63 -2.98
CA GLN A 60 -25.64 12.33 -3.57
C GLN A 60 -27.06 11.82 -3.26
N ASN A 61 -27.85 12.58 -2.49
CA ASN A 61 -29.25 12.23 -2.19
C ASN A 61 -30.11 13.50 -2.28
N ALA A 62 -30.47 13.89 -3.50
CA ALA A 62 -31.51 14.89 -3.77
C ALA A 62 -32.18 14.51 -5.09
N ASP A 63 -32.88 13.38 -5.08
CA ASP A 63 -33.95 13.00 -6.00
C ASP A 63 -35.13 12.50 -5.15
#